data_AF-A0A2G5TBP5-F1
#
_entry.id   AF-A0A2G5TBP5-F1
#
_cell.length_a   1.000
_cell.length_b   1.000
_cell.length_c   1.000
_cell.angle_alpha   90.00
_cell.angle_beta   90.00
_cell.angle_gamma   90.00
#
_symmetry.space_group_name_H-M   'P 1'
#
loop_
_entity.id
_entity.type
_entity.pdbx_description
1 polymer ?
#
loop_
_entity_poly.entity_id
_entity_poly.type
_entity_poly.pdbx_seq_one_letter_code
_entity_poly.pdbx_strand_id
1 'polypeptide(L)'
;MLGSFILTALFFGFGFAICAFGNSPVGKTYLRESYFKTHNIDSMKLNIIAAVFDEVPDGLEYRSYASIGLLTIQSVTSLTLFITLGTMTIRSINRLKFNMSDKTKILQRQLMKALAIQTIIPIFISFSPCVLSWYSPIFNIDLGSGISNIEVNALATFPFCDPIAIILCIPVLRRQIFFRKKMIPKQALELNTTIT
;
A
#
# COMPACT_ATOMS: atom_id res chain seq x y z
N MET A 1 10.60 12.19 15.97
CA MET A 1 9.70 11.02 16.13
C MET A 1 8.29 11.42 16.55
N LEU A 2 8.08 12.28 17.56
CA LEU A 2 6.73 12.73 17.95
C LEU A 2 5.94 13.39 16.80
N GLY A 3 6.56 14.30 16.04
CA GLY A 3 5.91 14.96 14.91
C GLY A 3 5.44 14.02 13.80
N SER A 4 6.20 12.96 13.48
CA SER A 4 5.78 11.96 12.49
C SER A 4 4.64 11.09 12.99
N PHE A 5 4.59 10.77 14.30
CA PHE A 5 3.44 10.06 14.88
C PHE A 5 2.17 10.89 14.83
N ILE A 6 2.25 12.18 15.16
CA ILE A 6 1.11 13.11 15.10
C ILE A 6 0.61 13.23 13.66
N LEU A 7 1.51 13.42 12.68
CA LEU A 7 1.14 13.51 11.28
C LEU A 7 0.45 12.23 10.79
N THR A 8 0.97 11.06 11.14
CA THR A 8 0.34 9.77 10.80
C THR A 8 -1.03 9.64 11.44
N ALA A 9 -1.16 9.97 12.73
CA ALA A 9 -2.45 9.91 13.44
C ALA A 9 -3.49 10.85 12.80
N LEU A 10 -3.10 12.07 12.42
CA LEU A 10 -3.96 13.01 11.72
C LEU A 10 -4.36 12.50 10.33
N PHE A 11 -3.42 11.92 9.58
CA PHE A 11 -3.70 11.36 8.25
C PHE A 11 -4.71 10.20 8.31
N PHE A 12 -4.50 9.24 9.22
CA PHE A 12 -5.44 8.13 9.42
C PHE A 12 -6.78 8.60 10.01
N GLY A 13 -6.75 9.54 10.95
CA GLY A 13 -7.95 10.13 11.54
C GLY A 13 -8.80 10.86 10.51
N PHE A 14 -8.17 11.61 9.60
CA PHE A 14 -8.85 12.28 8.50
C PHE A 14 -9.48 11.27 7.52
N GLY A 15 -8.74 10.22 7.14
CA GLY A 15 -9.28 9.13 6.33
C GLY A 15 -10.50 8.45 6.97
N PHE A 16 -10.42 8.15 8.27
CA PHE A 16 -11.55 7.58 9.02
C PHE A 16 -12.75 8.53 9.05
N ALA A 17 -12.54 9.83 9.23
CA ALA A 17 -13.60 10.82 9.22
C ALA A 17 -14.30 10.90 7.85
N ILE A 18 -13.55 10.84 6.75
CA ILE A 18 -14.13 10.82 5.39
C ILE A 18 -15.00 9.58 5.20
N CYS A 19 -14.51 8.41 5.62
CA CYS A 19 -15.25 7.16 5.56
C CYS A 19 -16.51 7.19 6.42
N ALA A 20 -16.44 7.73 7.65
CA ALA A 20 -17.58 7.90 8.53
C ALA A 20 -18.61 8.88 7.96
N PHE A 21 -18.16 9.96 7.30
CA PHE A 21 -19.02 10.92 6.63
C PHE A 21 -19.77 10.31 5.43
N GLY A 22 -19.10 9.45 4.65
CA GLY A 22 -19.72 8.76 3.53
C GLY A 22 -20.60 7.57 3.94
N ASN A 23 -20.36 6.99 5.12
CA ASN A 23 -21.12 5.88 5.63
C ASN A 23 -22.51 6.33 6.09
N SER A 24 -23.54 5.95 5.34
CA SER A 24 -24.94 6.21 5.68
C SER A 24 -25.73 4.90 5.84
N PRO A 25 -26.52 4.74 6.92
CA PRO A 25 -27.42 3.58 7.08
C PRO A 25 -28.40 3.41 5.91
N VAL A 26 -28.80 4.51 5.27
CA VAL A 26 -29.70 4.51 4.11
C VAL A 26 -29.00 3.89 2.89
N GLY A 27 -27.73 4.24 2.65
CA GLY A 27 -26.95 3.65 1.55
C GLY A 27 -26.74 2.15 1.72
N LYS A 28 -26.51 1.67 2.95
CA LYS A 28 -26.38 0.23 3.24
C LYS A 28 -27.68 -0.54 2.96
N THR A 29 -28.82 0.10 3.24
CA THR A 29 -30.15 -0.47 3.00
C THR A 29 -30.42 -0.58 1.51
N TYR A 30 -30.04 0.43 0.72
CA TYR A 30 -30.14 0.41 -0.74
C TYR A 30 -29.33 -0.74 -1.36
N LEU A 31 -28.09 -0.92 -0.89
CA LEU A 31 -27.23 -2.02 -1.34
C LEU A 31 -27.66 -3.41 -0.85
N ARG A 32 -28.56 -3.50 0.13
CA ARG A 32 -28.90 -4.77 0.81
C ARG A 32 -29.40 -5.85 -0.13
N GLU A 33 -30.33 -5.52 -1.02
CA GLU A 33 -30.94 -6.52 -1.89
C GLU A 33 -29.93 -7.06 -2.92
N SER A 34 -29.17 -6.15 -3.56
CA SER A 34 -28.12 -6.52 -4.53
C SER A 34 -27.00 -7.34 -3.88
N TYR A 35 -26.56 -6.94 -2.68
CA TYR A 35 -25.51 -7.63 -1.94
C TYR A 35 -25.97 -9.00 -1.44
N PHE A 36 -27.23 -9.11 -0.98
CA PHE A 36 -27.80 -10.37 -0.53
C PHE A 36 -27.97 -11.36 -1.69
N LYS A 37 -28.42 -10.90 -2.87
CA LYS A 37 -28.50 -11.74 -4.07
C LYS A 37 -27.14 -12.29 -4.51
N THR A 38 -26.08 -11.51 -4.36
CA THR A 38 -24.74 -11.87 -4.86
C THR A 38 -23.92 -12.68 -3.87
N HIS A 39 -23.97 -12.32 -2.58
CA HIS A 39 -23.11 -12.89 -1.54
C HIS A 39 -23.87 -13.69 -0.48
N ASN A 40 -25.21 -13.71 -0.51
CA ASN A 40 -26.07 -14.35 0.49
C ASN A 40 -25.81 -13.88 1.93
N ILE A 41 -25.31 -12.65 2.08
CA ILE A 41 -24.96 -12.01 3.35
C ILE A 41 -25.68 -10.66 3.45
N ASP A 42 -26.18 -10.38 4.66
CA ASP A 42 -26.85 -9.11 4.97
C ASP A 42 -25.83 -7.97 5.10
N SER A 43 -25.91 -6.98 4.20
CA SER A 43 -25.03 -5.80 4.18
C SER A 43 -25.06 -5.01 5.49
N MET A 44 -26.17 -5.08 6.24
CA MET A 44 -26.35 -4.36 7.51
C MET A 44 -25.48 -4.91 8.64
N LYS A 45 -25.07 -6.19 8.55
CA LYS A 45 -24.19 -6.83 9.54
C LYS A 45 -22.72 -6.59 9.24
N LEU A 46 -22.40 -6.00 8.08
CA LEU A 46 -21.03 -5.77 7.64
C LEU A 46 -20.64 -4.29 7.82
N ASN A 47 -19.36 -4.08 8.12
CA ASN A 47 -18.76 -2.76 8.12
C ASN A 47 -18.35 -2.35 6.70
N ILE A 48 -19.35 -2.21 5.82
CA ILE A 48 -19.15 -1.74 4.45
C ILE A 48 -19.42 -0.24 4.35
N ILE A 49 -18.77 0.43 3.40
CA ILE A 49 -19.12 1.79 2.99
C ILE A 49 -19.94 1.66 1.71
N ALA A 50 -21.17 2.16 1.77
CA ALA A 50 -22.13 2.10 0.69
C ALA A 50 -22.21 3.47 0.00
N ALA A 51 -21.43 3.64 -1.07
CA ALA A 51 -21.50 4.84 -1.90
C ALA A 51 -22.61 4.65 -2.94
N VAL A 52 -23.61 5.54 -2.93
CA VAL A 52 -24.75 5.52 -3.86
C VAL A 52 -24.78 6.83 -4.63
N PHE A 53 -24.91 6.74 -5.95
CA PHE A 53 -24.72 7.86 -6.89
C PHE A 53 -25.96 8.20 -7.73
N ASP A 54 -27.00 7.37 -7.66
CA ASP A 54 -28.22 7.53 -8.45
C ASP A 54 -29.46 7.11 -7.63
N GLU A 55 -30.60 7.75 -7.90
CA GLU A 55 -31.92 7.51 -7.33
C GLU A 55 -32.01 7.45 -5.78
N VAL A 56 -31.48 8.45 -5.06
CA VAL A 56 -31.56 8.46 -3.56
C VAL A 56 -32.41 9.60 -2.98
N PRO A 57 -33.31 9.35 -1.99
CA PRO A 57 -34.27 10.35 -1.52
C PRO A 57 -33.73 11.62 -0.80
N ASP A 58 -32.46 11.67 -0.36
CA ASP A 58 -32.05 12.65 0.67
C ASP A 58 -30.71 13.38 0.39
N GLY A 59 -30.35 13.59 -0.88
CA GLY A 59 -29.05 14.23 -1.21
C GLY A 59 -27.84 13.40 -0.74
N LEU A 60 -28.05 12.10 -0.49
CA LEU A 60 -27.00 11.15 -0.15
C LEU A 60 -25.94 11.05 -1.24
N GLU A 61 -26.35 11.26 -2.49
CA GLU A 61 -25.47 11.34 -3.66
C GLU A 61 -24.36 12.37 -3.44
N TYR A 62 -24.68 13.58 -2.95
CA TYR A 62 -23.68 14.60 -2.65
C TYR A 62 -22.67 14.12 -1.61
N ARG A 63 -23.11 13.39 -0.59
CA ARG A 63 -22.20 12.83 0.43
C ARG A 63 -21.31 11.76 -0.17
N SER A 64 -21.84 10.87 -1.01
CA SER A 64 -21.05 9.86 -1.74
C SER A 64 -20.00 10.52 -2.64
N TYR A 65 -20.39 11.50 -3.44
CA TYR A 65 -19.49 12.26 -4.33
C TYR A 65 -18.42 13.02 -3.53
N ALA A 66 -18.81 13.72 -2.47
CA ALA A 66 -17.88 14.45 -1.61
C ALA A 66 -16.89 13.50 -0.93
N SER A 67 -17.35 12.36 -0.41
CA SER A 67 -16.48 11.35 0.20
C SER A 67 -15.48 10.75 -0.79
N ILE A 68 -15.92 10.33 -1.98
CA ILE A 68 -14.99 9.81 -3.01
C ILE A 68 -14.01 10.89 -3.48
N GLY A 69 -14.47 12.13 -3.64
CA GLY A 69 -13.61 13.26 -3.97
C GLY A 69 -12.52 13.51 -2.92
N LEU A 70 -12.89 13.54 -1.64
CA LEU A 70 -11.94 13.70 -0.53
C LEU A 70 -10.97 12.50 -0.41
N LEU A 71 -11.44 11.27 -0.59
CA LEU A 71 -10.58 10.08 -0.62
C LEU A 71 -9.60 10.11 -1.81
N THR A 72 -10.03 10.62 -2.95
CA THR A 72 -9.17 10.80 -4.14
C THR A 72 -8.08 11.83 -3.85
N ILE A 73 -8.43 13.00 -3.29
CA ILE A 73 -7.45 14.04 -2.92
C ILE A 73 -6.44 13.49 -1.92
N GLN A 74 -6.90 12.75 -0.90
CA GLN A 74 -6.04 12.10 0.07
C GLN A 74 -5.07 11.12 -0.62
N SER A 75 -5.59 10.28 -1.51
CA SER A 75 -4.80 9.27 -2.23
C SER A 75 -3.74 9.89 -3.16
N VAL A 76 -4.11 10.95 -3.89
CA VAL A 76 -3.18 11.69 -4.76
C VAL A 76 -2.08 12.36 -3.94
N THR A 77 -2.43 12.93 -2.78
CA THR A 77 -1.45 13.53 -1.87
C THR A 77 -0.46 12.48 -1.37
N SER A 78 -0.94 11.29 -0.97
CA SER A 78 -0.08 10.18 -0.56
C SER A 78 0.83 9.68 -1.68
N LEU A 79 0.30 9.53 -2.89
CA LEU A 79 1.07 9.09 -4.05
C LEU A 79 2.21 10.07 -4.37
N THR A 80 1.90 11.38 -4.33
CA THR A 80 2.89 12.44 -4.54
C THR A 80 3.97 12.42 -3.46
N LEU A 81 3.58 12.18 -2.20
CA LEU A 81 4.51 11.99 -1.08
C LEU A 81 5.43 10.79 -1.30
N PHE A 82 4.90 9.65 -1.75
CA PHE A 82 5.71 8.47 -2.04
C PHE A 82 6.71 8.71 -3.17
N ILE A 83 6.30 9.38 -4.24
CA ILE A 83 7.19 9.72 -5.37
C ILE A 83 8.27 10.71 -4.92
N THR A 84 7.93 11.74 -4.16
CA THR A 84 8.91 12.72 -3.65
C THR A 84 9.90 12.09 -2.68
N LEU A 85 9.44 11.24 -1.76
CA LEU A 85 10.32 10.48 -0.86
C LEU A 85 11.21 9.49 -1.62
N GLY A 86 10.67 8.81 -2.63
CA GLY A 86 11.42 7.91 -3.50
C GLY A 86 12.52 8.64 -4.27
N THR A 87 12.21 9.79 -4.89
CA THR A 87 13.18 10.61 -5.61
C THR A 87 14.23 11.25 -4.68
N MET A 88 13.83 11.72 -3.49
CA MET A 88 14.74 12.23 -2.47
C MET A 88 15.70 11.14 -1.99
N THR A 89 15.22 9.91 -1.81
CA THR A 89 16.03 8.74 -1.46
C THR A 89 17.08 8.47 -2.54
N ILE A 90 16.69 8.45 -3.81
CA ILE A 90 17.62 8.27 -4.93
C ILE A 90 18.68 9.37 -4.98
N ARG A 91 18.28 10.63 -4.75
CA ARG A 91 19.21 11.77 -4.69
C ARG A 91 20.17 11.65 -3.50
N SER A 92 19.69 11.24 -2.33
CA SER A 92 20.49 11.03 -1.12
C SER A 92 21.55 9.93 -1.32
N ILE A 93 21.16 8.81 -1.96
CA ILE A 93 22.09 7.73 -2.36
C ILE A 93 23.24 8.27 -3.22
N ASN A 94 22.96 9.19 -4.14
CA ASN A 94 23.99 9.77 -5.01
C ASN A 94 24.94 10.70 -4.25
N ARG A 95 24.48 11.37 -3.19
CA ARG A 95 25.30 12.25 -2.34
C ARG A 95 26.17 11.50 -1.33
N LEU A 96 25.67 10.40 -0.76
CA LEU A 96 26.39 9.58 0.22
C LEU A 96 27.61 8.83 -0.36
N LYS A 97 27.91 9.02 -1.66
CA LYS A 97 29.08 8.41 -2.31
C LYS A 97 30.43 8.79 -1.67
N PHE A 98 30.53 9.88 -0.92
CA PHE A 98 31.82 10.45 -0.52
C PHE A 98 32.25 10.17 0.94
N ASN A 99 31.37 9.74 1.85
CA ASN A 99 31.65 9.75 3.31
C ASN A 99 31.59 8.38 4.02
N MET A 100 31.61 7.24 3.31
CA MET A 100 31.48 5.91 3.95
C MET A 100 32.41 4.87 3.35
N SER A 101 32.82 3.89 4.17
CA SER A 101 33.50 2.66 3.74
C SER A 101 32.71 1.94 2.64
N ASP A 102 33.42 1.37 1.65
CA ASP A 102 32.82 0.72 0.48
C ASP A 102 31.82 -0.37 0.84
N LYS A 103 32.07 -1.14 1.90
CA LYS A 103 31.15 -2.21 2.34
C LYS A 103 29.83 -1.66 2.88
N THR A 104 29.88 -0.66 3.76
CA THR A 104 28.69 -0.01 4.35
C THR A 104 27.89 0.73 3.29
N LYS A 105 28.58 1.39 2.35
CA LYS A 105 27.97 2.14 1.24
C LYS A 105 27.17 1.24 0.31
N ILE A 106 27.67 0.05 -0.02
CA ILE A 106 26.94 -0.93 -0.85
C ILE A 106 25.69 -1.43 -0.12
N LEU A 107 25.81 -1.78 1.16
CA LEU A 107 24.68 -2.29 1.95
C LEU A 107 23.57 -1.24 2.10
N GLN A 108 23.92 -0.01 2.51
CA GLN A 108 22.95 1.08 2.65
C GLN A 108 22.29 1.42 1.31
N ARG A 109 23.03 1.42 0.20
CA ARG A 109 22.47 1.64 -1.13
C ARG A 109 21.45 0.57 -1.52
N GLN A 110 21.73 -0.70 -1.20
CA GLN A 110 20.80 -1.79 -1.49
C GLN A 110 19.53 -1.70 -0.63
N LEU A 111 19.66 -1.39 0.65
CA LEU A 111 18.52 -1.23 1.55
C LEU A 111 17.61 -0.07 1.10
N MET A 112 18.19 1.09 0.78
CA MET A 112 17.42 2.25 0.32
C MET A 112 16.80 2.03 -1.08
N LYS A 113 17.48 1.31 -1.99
CA LYS A 113 16.91 0.93 -3.29
C LYS A 113 15.73 -0.04 -3.13
N ALA A 114 15.85 -1.03 -2.25
CA ALA A 114 14.78 -1.97 -1.99
C ALA A 114 13.57 -1.27 -1.34
N LEU A 115 13.81 -0.36 -0.39
CA LEU A 115 12.76 0.47 0.20
C LEU A 115 12.01 1.29 -0.88
N ALA A 116 12.71 1.85 -1.86
CA ALA A 116 12.09 2.58 -2.96
C ALA A 116 11.31 1.68 -3.94
N ILE A 117 11.74 0.44 -4.17
CA ILE A 117 11.02 -0.51 -5.03
C ILE A 117 9.75 -1.01 -4.32
N GLN A 118 9.88 -1.33 -3.04
CA GLN A 118 8.80 -1.78 -2.18
C GLN A 118 7.69 -0.74 -2.06
N THR A 119 7.99 0.56 -2.09
CA THR A 119 6.92 1.58 -2.07
C THR A 119 6.20 1.72 -3.40
N ILE A 120 6.82 1.33 -4.52
CA ILE A 120 6.23 1.46 -5.87
C ILE A 120 5.32 0.28 -6.21
N ILE A 121 5.70 -0.95 -5.83
CA ILE A 121 4.95 -2.18 -6.14
C ILE A 121 3.47 -2.13 -5.63
N PRO A 122 3.18 -1.74 -4.38
CA PRO A 122 1.83 -1.68 -3.82
C PRO A 122 0.94 -0.68 -4.54
N ILE A 123 1.52 0.41 -5.06
CA ILE A 123 0.78 1.42 -5.80
C ILE A 123 0.18 0.77 -7.05
N PHE A 124 0.94 -0.02 -7.80
CA PHE A 124 0.38 -0.65 -9.00
C PHE A 124 -0.55 -1.82 -8.69
N ILE A 125 -0.23 -2.62 -7.67
CA ILE A 125 -1.00 -3.84 -7.36
C ILE A 125 -2.29 -3.54 -6.59
N SER A 126 -2.27 -2.61 -5.65
CA SER A 126 -3.39 -2.34 -4.74
C SER A 126 -4.15 -1.05 -5.08
N PHE A 127 -3.49 0.01 -5.55
CA PHE A 127 -4.20 1.25 -5.87
C PHE A 127 -5.03 1.13 -7.14
N SER A 128 -4.53 0.40 -8.16
CA SER A 128 -5.25 0.21 -9.43
C SER A 128 -6.64 -0.42 -9.25
N PRO A 129 -6.81 -1.55 -8.53
CA PRO A 129 -8.15 -2.11 -8.29
C PRO A 129 -9.03 -1.22 -7.41
N CYS A 130 -8.48 -0.51 -6.42
CA CYS A 130 -9.24 0.44 -5.61
C CYS A 130 -9.84 1.58 -6.44
N VAL A 131 -9.05 2.18 -7.34
CA VAL A 131 -9.53 3.27 -8.20
C VAL A 131 -10.63 2.75 -9.13
N LEU A 132 -10.47 1.57 -9.73
CA LEU A 132 -11.52 1.00 -10.57
C LEU A 132 -12.82 0.80 -9.78
N SER A 133 -12.74 0.26 -8.57
CA SER A 133 -13.90 0.02 -7.70
C SER A 133 -14.62 1.31 -7.30
N TRP A 134 -13.90 2.39 -6.98
CA TRP A 134 -14.49 3.67 -6.58
C TRP A 134 -15.16 4.41 -7.74
N TYR A 135 -14.58 4.35 -8.94
CA TYR A 135 -15.06 5.11 -10.09
C TYR A 135 -16.06 4.34 -10.96
N SER A 136 -16.03 3.00 -10.93
CA SER A 136 -17.01 2.14 -11.63
C SER A 136 -18.47 2.54 -11.42
N PRO A 137 -18.97 2.71 -10.18
CA PRO A 137 -20.37 3.07 -9.96
C PRO A 137 -20.70 4.50 -10.40
N ILE A 138 -19.72 5.40 -10.47
CA ILE A 138 -19.92 6.78 -10.97
C ILE A 138 -20.17 6.79 -12.48
N PHE A 139 -19.51 5.90 -13.22
CA PHE A 139 -19.68 5.77 -14.67
C PHE A 139 -20.79 4.77 -15.07
N ASN A 140 -21.59 4.27 -14.11
CA ASN A 140 -22.59 3.22 -14.34
C ASN A 140 -22.01 1.97 -15.02
N ILE A 141 -20.73 1.67 -14.77
CA ILE A 141 -20.08 0.46 -15.27
C ILE A 141 -20.34 -0.65 -14.25
N ASP A 142 -21.00 -1.72 -14.68
CA ASP A 142 -21.09 -2.94 -13.89
C ASP A 142 -19.83 -3.79 -14.12
N LEU A 143 -18.83 -3.59 -13.24
CA LEU A 143 -17.60 -4.38 -13.23
C LEU A 143 -17.81 -5.78 -12.62
N GLY A 144 -19.03 -6.11 -12.17
CA GLY A 144 -19.36 -7.35 -11.49
C GLY A 144 -18.68 -7.49 -10.12
N SER A 145 -19.19 -8.42 -9.32
CA SER A 145 -18.64 -8.70 -7.98
C SER A 145 -17.19 -9.21 -8.01
N GLY A 146 -16.72 -9.73 -9.15
CA GLY A 146 -15.35 -10.23 -9.32
C GLY A 146 -14.28 -9.17 -9.03
N ILE A 147 -14.43 -7.95 -9.55
CA ILE A 147 -13.43 -6.89 -9.38
C ILE A 147 -13.41 -6.36 -7.93
N SER A 148 -14.58 -6.21 -7.32
CA SER A 148 -14.70 -5.84 -5.90
C SER A 148 -14.08 -6.91 -4.98
N ASN A 149 -14.29 -8.19 -5.27
CA ASN A 149 -13.65 -9.28 -4.52
C ASN A 149 -12.12 -9.30 -4.69
N ILE A 150 -11.63 -9.04 -5.90
CA ILE A 150 -10.18 -8.96 -6.18
C ILE A 150 -9.56 -7.80 -5.40
N GLU A 151 -10.21 -6.64 -5.36
CA GLU A 151 -9.77 -5.49 -4.56
C GLU A 151 -9.63 -5.87 -3.08
N VAL A 152 -10.70 -6.42 -2.49
CA VAL A 152 -10.72 -6.79 -1.06
C VAL A 152 -9.65 -7.84 -0.76
N ASN A 153 -9.48 -8.85 -1.62
CA ASN A 153 -8.42 -9.85 -1.48
C ASN A 153 -7.02 -9.25 -1.63
N ALA A 154 -6.81 -8.34 -2.59
CA ALA A 154 -5.52 -7.69 -2.79
C ALA A 154 -5.14 -6.84 -1.57
N LEU A 155 -6.09 -6.11 -0.99
CA LEU A 155 -5.90 -5.34 0.24
C LEU A 155 -5.63 -6.23 1.45
N ALA A 156 -6.35 -7.35 1.59
CA ALA A 156 -6.15 -8.29 2.69
C ALA A 156 -4.81 -9.03 2.61
N THR A 157 -4.31 -9.29 1.39
CA THR A 157 -3.04 -9.99 1.17
C THR A 157 -1.84 -9.03 1.26
N PHE A 158 -2.07 -7.73 1.08
CA PHE A 158 -1.03 -6.71 1.04
C PHE A 158 -0.02 -6.77 2.22
N PRO A 159 -0.45 -6.88 3.50
CA PRO A 159 0.47 -6.97 4.63
C PRO A 159 1.41 -8.17 4.60
N PHE A 160 1.07 -9.23 3.86
CA PHE A 160 1.92 -10.41 3.67
C PHE A 160 2.86 -10.26 2.48
N CYS A 161 2.37 -9.70 1.37
CA CYS A 161 3.18 -9.48 0.16
C CYS A 161 4.31 -8.49 0.40
N ASP A 162 4.08 -7.45 1.21
CA ASP A 162 5.03 -6.36 1.42
C ASP A 162 6.36 -6.83 2.06
N PRO A 163 6.38 -7.57 3.17
CA PRO A 163 7.61 -8.18 3.71
C PRO A 163 8.30 -9.16 2.76
N ILE A 164 7.53 -9.95 2.00
CA ILE A 164 8.08 -10.92 1.04
C ILE A 164 8.79 -10.17 -0.10
N ALA A 165 8.18 -9.09 -0.61
CA ALA A 165 8.79 -8.25 -1.63
C ALA A 165 10.11 -7.62 -1.15
N ILE A 166 10.19 -7.17 0.11
CA ILE A 166 11.44 -6.68 0.72
C ILE A 166 12.51 -7.77 0.72
N ILE A 167 12.17 -8.95 1.21
CA ILE A 167 13.10 -10.07 1.34
C ILE A 167 13.67 -10.46 -0.03
N LEU A 168 12.82 -10.49 -1.06
CA LEU A 168 13.23 -10.82 -2.42
C LEU A 168 14.03 -9.70 -3.08
N CYS A 169 13.69 -8.43 -2.82
CA CYS A 169 14.37 -7.27 -3.38
C CYS A 169 15.73 -6.98 -2.76
N ILE A 170 15.92 -7.24 -1.45
CA ILE A 170 17.20 -7.02 -0.76
C ILE A 170 18.10 -8.25 -0.99
N PRO A 171 19.18 -8.14 -1.80
CA PRO A 171 20.02 -9.29 -2.14
C PRO A 171 20.66 -9.94 -0.91
N VAL A 172 20.94 -9.15 0.14
CA VAL A 172 21.47 -9.63 1.42
C VAL A 172 20.45 -10.49 2.16
N LEU A 173 19.19 -10.06 2.29
CA LEU A 173 18.14 -10.89 2.92
C LEU A 173 17.85 -12.13 2.09
N ARG A 174 17.71 -11.99 0.76
CA ARG A 174 17.51 -13.13 -0.14
C ARG A 174 18.62 -14.16 0.02
N ARG A 175 19.88 -13.72 0.11
CA ARG A 175 21.02 -14.63 0.27
C ARG A 175 21.01 -15.31 1.65
N GLN A 176 20.66 -14.60 2.71
CA GLN A 176 20.57 -15.20 4.05
C GLN A 176 19.46 -16.24 4.16
N ILE A 177 18.30 -16.00 3.53
CA ILE A 177 17.13 -16.87 3.61
C ILE A 177 17.25 -18.06 2.62
N PHE A 178 17.64 -17.81 1.38
CA PHE A 178 17.68 -18.85 0.33
C PHE A 178 19.05 -19.53 0.17
N PHE A 179 20.14 -18.88 0.56
CA PHE A 179 21.51 -19.39 0.39
C PHE A 179 22.24 -19.48 1.74
N ARG A 180 21.72 -20.31 2.64
CA ARG A 180 22.34 -20.62 3.94
C ARG A 180 23.56 -21.57 3.83
N LYS A 181 24.34 -21.52 2.74
CA LYS A 181 25.56 -22.33 2.62
C LYS A 181 26.80 -21.49 2.30
N LYS A 182 27.70 -21.53 3.28
CA LYS A 182 29.12 -21.13 3.31
C LYS A 182 29.42 -19.63 3.30
N MET A 183 29.39 -19.03 4.50
CA MET A 183 30.56 -18.23 4.89
C MET A 183 31.75 -19.19 4.99
N ILE A 184 32.54 -19.31 3.92
CA ILE A 184 33.93 -19.78 4.08
C ILE A 184 34.65 -18.61 4.76
N PRO A 185 35.22 -18.79 5.97
CA PRO A 185 36.01 -17.75 6.58
C PRO A 185 37.22 -17.49 5.69
N LYS A 186 37.24 -16.33 5.02
CA LYS A 186 38.41 -15.85 4.26
C LYS A 186 39.65 -15.62 5.14
N GLN A 187 39.53 -15.77 6.46
CA GLN A 187 40.63 -15.65 7.43
C GLN A 187 41.40 -16.96 7.68
N ALA A 188 40.92 -18.12 7.24
CA ALA A 188 41.64 -19.39 7.44
C ALA A 188 42.66 -19.73 6.33
N LEU A 189 42.68 -18.97 5.22
CA LEU A 189 43.57 -19.26 4.09
C LEU A 189 44.88 -18.44 4.11
N GLU A 190 44.90 -17.25 4.73
CA GLU A 190 46.11 -16.39 4.75
C GLU A 190 47.11 -16.75 5.88
N LEU A 191 46.68 -17.50 6.91
CA LEU A 191 47.57 -17.92 8.01
C LEU A 191 48.39 -19.18 7.66
N ASN A 192 48.00 -19.94 6.62
CA ASN A 192 48.70 -21.16 6.21
C ASN A 192 49.73 -20.94 5.10
N THR A 193 49.73 -19.77 4.45
CA THR A 193 50.74 -19.39 3.45
C THR A 193 51.89 -18.55 4.03
N THR A 194 51.86 -18.24 5.32
CA THR A 194 52.91 -17.49 6.02
C THR A 194 53.79 -18.35 6.94
N ILE A 195 53.54 -19.67 7.01
CA ILE A 195 54.27 -20.63 7.88
C ILE A 195 55.05 -21.68 7.05
N THR A 196 55.25 -21.46 5.75
CA THR A 196 56.13 -22.27 4.89
C THR A 196 57.12 -21.37 4.18
#